data_AF-A0A433A1X2-F1
#
_entry.id   AF-A0A433A1X2-F1
#
_cell.length_a   1.000
_cell.length_b   1.000
_cell.length_c   1.000
_cell.angle_alpha   90.00
_cell.angle_beta   90.00
_cell.angle_gamma   90.00
#
_symmetry.space_group_name_H-M   'P 1'
#
loop_
_entity.id
_entity.type
_entity.pdbx_description
1 polymer ?
#
loop_
_entity_poly.entity_id
_entity_poly.type
_entity_poly.pdbx_seq_one_letter_code
_entity_poly.pdbx_strand_id
1 'polypeptide(L)'
;MYVIHIFRKGGYVFEVKNLQDNTSSRLTIPKNPPYENFRKLDLSQYDKRREGTKKNKKTKKTEKLLLPSNPNHPCVDLVLTPDNMFQVTVSSQHPIKQNPLKNIVDKIPNSDRKSRLYFIVPADVYTNFRLQNYETEDGKVAKNVPKAITDRIEQWALKFDLRTAAI
;
A
#
# COMPACT_ATOMS: atom_id res chain seq x y z
N MET A 1 17.05 -3.23 3.13
CA MET A 1 16.05 -2.15 3.29
C MET A 1 15.34 -2.33 4.63
N TYR A 2 15.50 -1.39 5.57
CA TYR A 2 15.07 -1.54 6.97
C TYR A 2 13.53 -1.68 7.15
N VAL A 3 12.76 -0.96 6.34
CA VAL A 3 11.29 -1.01 6.36
C VAL A 3 10.75 -2.42 6.09
N ILE A 4 11.27 -3.12 5.08
CA ILE A 4 10.85 -4.50 4.76
C ILE A 4 11.11 -5.43 5.95
N HIS A 5 12.23 -5.27 6.66
CA HIS A 5 12.52 -6.06 7.86
C HIS A 5 11.48 -5.83 8.97
N ILE A 6 11.13 -4.57 9.25
CA ILE A 6 10.07 -4.22 10.20
C ILE A 6 8.74 -4.86 9.81
N PHE A 7 8.35 -4.77 8.53
CA PHE A 7 7.08 -5.35 8.08
C PHE A 7 7.10 -6.88 8.22
N ARG A 8 8.20 -7.54 7.88
CA ARG A 8 8.37 -9.00 8.02
C ARG A 8 8.34 -9.48 9.48
N LYS A 9 8.87 -8.71 10.42
CA LYS A 9 8.74 -8.99 11.86
C LYS A 9 7.30 -8.74 12.31
N GLY A 10 6.72 -7.64 11.86
CA GLY A 10 5.35 -7.26 12.15
C GLY A 10 5.09 -7.06 13.64
N GLY A 11 3.81 -6.97 14.03
CA GLY A 11 3.41 -6.65 15.41
C GLY A 11 3.57 -5.17 15.77
N TYR A 12 3.71 -4.31 14.75
CA TYR A 12 3.83 -2.87 14.89
C TYR A 12 2.51 -2.19 14.56
N VAL A 13 2.24 -1.08 15.24
CA VAL A 13 1.12 -0.19 14.96
C VAL A 13 1.69 1.15 14.53
N PHE A 14 1.28 1.62 13.36
CA PHE A 14 1.76 2.86 12.77
C PHE A 14 0.66 3.92 12.78
N GLU A 15 1.07 5.16 13.02
CA GLU A 15 0.24 6.34 12.78
C GLU A 15 0.13 6.58 11.27
N VAL A 16 -1.10 6.74 10.78
CA VAL A 16 -1.36 6.97 9.36
C VAL A 16 -2.35 8.12 9.19
N LYS A 17 -2.19 8.91 8.13
CA LYS A 17 -3.16 9.96 7.76
C LYS A 17 -3.59 9.81 6.31
N ASN A 18 -4.87 10.02 6.04
CA ASN A 18 -5.42 10.10 4.69
C ASN A 18 -4.97 11.42 4.05
N LEU A 19 -4.50 11.40 2.81
CA LEU A 19 -3.95 12.57 2.14
C LEU A 19 -5.00 13.39 1.38
N GLN A 20 -6.21 12.85 1.22
CA GLN A 20 -7.36 13.54 0.65
C GLN A 20 -8.06 14.43 1.69
N ASP A 21 -8.31 13.91 2.89
CA ASP A 21 -9.11 14.60 3.92
C ASP A 21 -8.35 14.89 5.23
N ASN A 22 -7.08 14.49 5.34
CA ASN A 22 -6.23 14.63 6.54
C ASN A 22 -6.75 13.89 7.79
N THR A 23 -7.69 12.95 7.64
CA THR A 23 -8.14 12.11 8.77
C THR A 23 -7.00 11.20 9.24
N SER A 24 -6.84 11.10 10.55
CA SER A 24 -5.80 10.26 11.17
C SER A 24 -6.37 8.92 11.63
N SER A 25 -5.56 7.87 11.53
CA SER A 25 -5.91 6.52 11.94
C SER A 25 -4.67 5.72 12.35
N ARG A 26 -4.85 4.42 12.58
CA ARG A 26 -3.76 3.50 12.87
C ARG A 26 -3.79 2.31 11.91
N LEU A 27 -2.61 1.90 11.46
CA LEU A 27 -2.41 0.68 10.69
C LEU A 27 -1.64 -0.34 11.54
N THR A 28 -2.22 -1.51 11.73
CA THR A 28 -1.56 -2.63 12.41
C THR A 28 -0.95 -3.56 11.38
N ILE A 29 0.34 -3.87 11.52
CA ILE A 29 0.98 -4.95 10.76
C ILE A 29 0.88 -6.23 11.61
N PRO A 30 0.31 -7.33 11.10
CA PRO A 30 0.21 -8.60 11.84
C PRO A 30 1.58 -9.06 12.33
N LYS A 31 1.64 -9.77 13.46
CA LYS A 31 2.90 -10.35 13.95
C LYS A 31 3.34 -11.50 13.06
N ASN A 32 4.60 -11.50 12.62
CA ASN A 32 5.19 -12.51 11.74
C ASN A 32 4.28 -12.89 10.56
N PRO A 33 3.86 -11.93 9.72
CA PRO A 33 2.99 -12.23 8.61
C PRO A 33 3.73 -13.16 7.62
N PRO A 34 3.06 -14.18 7.06
CA PRO A 34 3.66 -14.94 5.97
C PRO A 34 4.02 -13.98 4.84
N TYR A 35 5.12 -14.24 4.14
CA TYR A 35 5.54 -13.41 3.02
C TYR A 35 5.88 -14.26 1.79
N GLU A 36 5.71 -13.69 0.61
CA GLU A 36 6.11 -14.29 -0.67
C GLU A 36 6.62 -13.23 -1.64
N ASN A 37 7.48 -13.65 -2.56
CA ASN A 37 7.95 -12.79 -3.64
C ASN A 37 7.03 -12.92 -4.86
N PHE A 38 6.78 -11.82 -5.55
CA PHE A 38 6.00 -11.82 -6.79
C PHE A 38 6.80 -11.25 -7.96
N ARG A 39 6.70 -11.89 -9.13
CA ARG A 39 7.18 -11.30 -10.41
C ARG A 39 6.09 -10.46 -11.08
N LYS A 40 4.85 -10.93 -10.98
CA LYS A 40 3.64 -10.22 -11.37
C LYS A 40 2.72 -10.22 -10.18
N LEU A 41 2.26 -9.05 -9.77
CA LEU A 41 1.26 -8.97 -8.71
C LEU A 41 -0.04 -9.54 -9.26
N ASP A 42 -0.64 -10.49 -8.55
CA ASP A 42 -1.98 -11.01 -8.75
C ASP A 42 -2.62 -11.11 -7.38
N LEU A 43 -3.72 -10.39 -7.21
CA LEU A 43 -4.48 -10.30 -5.97
C LEU A 43 -5.88 -10.91 -6.12
N SER A 44 -6.19 -11.50 -7.28
CA SER A 44 -7.49 -12.09 -7.58
C SER A 44 -7.87 -13.21 -6.60
N GLN A 45 -6.88 -13.96 -6.11
CA GLN A 45 -7.07 -15.00 -5.09
C GLN A 45 -7.44 -14.46 -3.71
N TYR A 46 -7.40 -13.15 -3.50
CA TYR A 46 -7.83 -12.48 -2.28
C TYR A 46 -9.19 -11.78 -2.44
N ASP A 47 -10.00 -12.21 -3.41
CA ASP A 47 -11.35 -11.67 -3.65
C ASP A 47 -12.17 -11.66 -2.36
N LYS A 48 -12.65 -10.45 -2.02
CA LYS A 48 -13.55 -10.18 -0.91
C LYS A 48 -15.00 -10.30 -1.36
N ARG A 49 -15.33 -11.26 -2.24
CA ARG A 49 -16.70 -11.80 -2.25
C ARG A 49 -16.97 -12.29 -0.84
N ARG A 50 -17.66 -11.43 -0.09
CA ARG A 50 -18.10 -11.61 1.28
C ARG A 50 -18.45 -13.07 1.48
N GLU A 51 -17.81 -13.75 2.43
CA GLU A 51 -18.38 -14.93 3.09
C GLU A 51 -19.64 -14.47 3.85
N GLY A 52 -20.68 -14.08 3.11
CA GLY A 52 -22.06 -14.18 3.51
C GLY A 52 -22.55 -15.50 2.95
N THR A 53 -22.91 -16.42 3.85
CA THR A 53 -23.47 -17.75 3.58
C THR A 53 -22.47 -18.84 3.15
N LYS A 54 -21.85 -19.49 4.13
CA LYS A 54 -22.27 -20.84 4.59
C LYS A 54 -21.39 -21.26 5.76
N LYS A 55 -22.03 -21.78 6.82
CA LYS A 55 -21.37 -22.57 7.86
C LYS A 55 -20.48 -23.60 7.18
N ASN A 56 -19.16 -23.47 7.31
CA ASN A 56 -18.16 -24.53 7.51
C ASN A 56 -16.77 -24.08 7.02
N LYS A 57 -15.78 -24.18 7.92
CA LYS A 57 -14.34 -23.90 7.75
C LYS A 57 -13.91 -22.42 7.81
N LYS A 58 -13.77 -21.95 9.06
CA LYS A 58 -12.99 -20.77 9.47
C LYS A 58 -11.50 -20.94 9.10
N THR A 59 -11.14 -20.86 7.82
CA THR A 59 -9.76 -20.52 7.45
C THR A 59 -9.63 -19.02 7.58
N LYS A 60 -9.24 -18.56 8.78
CA LYS A 60 -8.83 -17.17 9.02
C LYS A 60 -7.65 -16.91 8.07
N LYS A 61 -7.92 -16.38 6.87
CA LYS A 61 -6.87 -16.13 5.88
C LYS A 61 -6.03 -14.96 6.40
N THR A 62 -4.92 -15.30 7.04
CA THR A 62 -3.97 -14.34 7.59
C THR A 62 -3.46 -13.44 6.47
N GLU A 63 -3.42 -12.13 6.70
CA GLU A 63 -2.85 -11.17 5.75
C GLU A 63 -1.39 -11.56 5.45
N LYS A 64 -1.02 -11.49 4.17
CA LYS A 64 0.28 -11.89 3.65
C LYS A 64 1.03 -10.65 3.14
N LEU A 65 2.35 -10.65 3.30
CA LEU A 65 3.23 -9.67 2.68
C LEU A 65 3.70 -10.16 1.31
N LEU A 66 3.49 -9.34 0.28
CA LEU A 66 3.98 -9.61 -1.06
C LEU A 66 5.12 -8.63 -1.36
N LEU A 67 6.27 -9.16 -1.74
CA LEU A 67 7.46 -8.39 -2.09
C LEU A 67 7.78 -8.54 -3.58
N PRO A 68 8.07 -7.47 -4.32
CA PRO A 68 8.54 -7.61 -5.69
C PRO A 68 9.81 -8.46 -5.76
N SER A 69 9.87 -9.40 -6.70
CA SER A 69 11.09 -10.18 -6.98
C SER A 69 12.19 -9.31 -7.60
N ASN A 70 11.79 -8.26 -8.31
CA ASN A 70 12.68 -7.20 -8.78
C ASN A 70 12.53 -5.99 -7.83
N PRO A 71 13.59 -5.60 -7.10
CA PRO A 71 13.54 -4.51 -6.12
C PRO A 71 13.05 -3.17 -6.68
N ASN A 72 13.19 -2.92 -7.99
CA ASN A 72 12.82 -1.65 -8.62
C ASN A 72 11.41 -1.68 -9.23
N HIS A 73 10.43 -2.24 -8.53
CA HIS A 73 9.06 -2.22 -9.05
C HIS A 73 8.54 -0.77 -9.11
N PRO A 74 8.04 -0.30 -10.26
CA PRO A 74 7.81 1.14 -10.51
C PRO A 74 6.69 1.79 -9.69
N CYS A 75 6.06 1.08 -8.76
CA CYS A 75 4.82 1.54 -8.12
C CYS A 75 4.63 1.11 -6.67
N VAL A 76 5.27 0.03 -6.20
CA VAL A 76 5.09 -0.48 -4.85
C VAL A 76 6.36 -1.18 -4.40
N ASP A 77 6.78 -0.94 -3.17
CA ASP A 77 7.89 -1.67 -2.54
C ASP A 77 7.40 -2.94 -1.84
N LEU A 78 6.15 -2.92 -1.35
CA LEU A 78 5.49 -4.08 -0.76
C LEU A 78 3.97 -3.94 -0.78
N VAL A 79 3.28 -5.06 -0.63
CA VAL A 79 1.81 -5.14 -0.48
C VAL A 79 1.48 -5.97 0.75
N LEU A 80 0.60 -5.48 1.61
CA LEU A 80 -0.08 -6.27 2.63
C LEU A 80 -1.48 -6.60 2.10
N THR A 81 -1.70 -7.88 1.80
CA THR A 81 -2.94 -8.33 1.19
C THR A 81 -4.13 -8.04 2.10
N PRO A 82 -5.31 -7.75 1.54
CA PRO A 82 -5.62 -7.76 0.10
C PRO A 82 -5.43 -6.41 -0.61
N ASP A 83 -5.38 -5.30 0.13
CA ASP A 83 -5.64 -3.97 -0.44
C ASP A 83 -4.75 -2.84 0.08
N ASN A 84 -3.69 -3.15 0.83
CA ASN A 84 -2.73 -2.14 1.31
C ASN A 84 -1.43 -2.23 0.50
N MET A 85 -1.13 -1.19 -0.25
CA MET A 85 0.10 -1.03 -1.04
C MET A 85 1.00 0.00 -0.37
N PHE A 86 2.31 -0.15 -0.50
CA PHE A 86 3.26 0.73 0.18
C PHE A 86 4.39 1.17 -0.74
N GLN A 87 4.76 2.44 -0.62
CA GLN A 87 5.94 3.04 -1.24
C GLN A 87 6.74 3.76 -0.16
N VAL A 88 8.02 3.45 -0.05
CA VAL A 88 8.96 4.14 0.85
C VAL A 88 9.48 5.37 0.12
N THR A 89 9.33 6.54 0.74
CA THR A 89 9.87 7.79 0.19
C THR A 89 10.41 8.69 1.29
N VAL A 90 11.53 9.35 1.00
CA VAL A 90 12.08 10.44 1.81
C VAL A 90 11.80 11.81 1.18
N SER A 91 11.30 11.83 -0.05
CA SER A 91 10.95 13.06 -0.77
C SER A 91 9.53 13.49 -0.42
N SER A 92 9.32 14.79 -0.22
CA SER A 92 7.98 15.40 -0.06
C SER A 92 7.13 15.32 -1.33
N GLN A 93 7.79 15.15 -2.49
CA GLN A 93 7.17 14.93 -3.79
C GLN A 93 7.64 13.59 -4.35
N HIS A 94 6.71 12.64 -4.45
CA HIS A 94 6.94 11.30 -4.95
C HIS A 94 5.79 10.92 -5.90
N PRO A 95 5.84 11.38 -7.15
CA PRO A 95 4.78 11.17 -8.10
C PRO A 95 4.54 9.68 -8.40
N ILE A 96 3.30 9.32 -8.69
CA ILE A 96 2.89 7.94 -8.93
C ILE A 96 2.72 7.70 -10.42
N LYS A 97 3.45 6.73 -10.99
CA LYS A 97 3.26 6.35 -12.40
C LYS A 97 1.88 5.69 -12.58
N GLN A 98 0.99 6.36 -13.32
CA GLN A 98 -0.42 5.96 -13.39
C GLN A 98 -0.64 4.60 -14.09
N ASN A 99 0.11 4.30 -15.16
CA ASN A 99 -0.08 3.06 -15.92
C ASN A 99 0.33 1.82 -15.11
N PRO A 100 1.53 1.80 -14.47
CA PRO A 100 1.87 0.75 -13.51
C PRO A 100 0.87 0.58 -12.37
N LEU A 101 0.37 1.69 -11.79
CA LEU A 101 -0.63 1.60 -10.73
C LEU A 101 -1.94 0.99 -11.24
N LYS A 102 -2.44 1.44 -12.40
CA LYS A 102 -3.65 0.89 -13.02
C LYS A 102 -3.56 -0.64 -13.19
N ASN A 103 -2.42 -1.12 -13.68
CA ASN A 103 -2.18 -2.56 -13.87
C ASN A 103 -2.22 -3.37 -12.57
N ILE A 104 -1.85 -2.75 -11.44
CA ILE A 104 -2.02 -3.35 -10.11
C ILE A 104 -3.49 -3.33 -9.72
N VAL A 105 -4.15 -2.17 -9.81
CA VAL A 105 -5.53 -1.97 -9.35
C VAL A 105 -6.53 -2.84 -10.09
N ASP A 106 -6.33 -3.05 -11.39
CA ASP A 106 -7.18 -3.94 -12.20
C ASP A 106 -7.13 -5.40 -11.72
N LYS A 107 -6.09 -5.79 -10.98
CA LYS A 107 -5.93 -7.14 -10.41
C LYS A 107 -6.33 -7.21 -8.95
N ILE A 108 -6.58 -6.08 -8.31
CA ILE A 108 -7.22 -6.05 -6.99
C ILE A 108 -8.69 -6.40 -7.22
N PRO A 109 -9.26 -7.35 -6.49
CA PRO A 109 -10.68 -7.66 -6.56
C PRO A 109 -11.55 -6.43 -6.31
N ASN A 110 -12.72 -6.37 -6.96
CA ASN A 110 -13.66 -5.29 -6.69
C ASN A 110 -14.19 -5.39 -5.26
N SER A 111 -14.26 -4.25 -4.58
CA SER A 111 -14.74 -4.16 -3.22
C SER A 111 -15.46 -2.83 -3.04
N ASP A 112 -16.46 -2.81 -2.15
CA ASP A 112 -17.13 -1.57 -1.72
C ASP A 112 -16.16 -0.59 -1.03
N ARG A 113 -14.95 -1.06 -0.65
CA ARG A 113 -13.90 -0.25 -0.03
C ARG A 113 -12.77 0.02 -1.02
N LYS A 114 -12.30 1.28 -1.05
CA LYS A 114 -11.08 1.67 -1.77
C LYS A 114 -9.83 0.97 -1.19
N SER A 115 -8.93 0.60 -2.08
CA SER A 115 -7.57 0.15 -1.71
C SER A 115 -6.72 1.35 -1.31
N ARG A 116 -5.71 1.10 -0.48
CA ARG A 116 -4.89 2.16 0.12
C ARG A 116 -3.47 2.09 -0.41
N LEU A 117 -2.96 3.23 -0.87
CA LEU A 117 -1.55 3.43 -1.20
C LEU A 117 -0.90 4.26 -0.10
N TYR A 118 -0.06 3.63 0.70
CA TYR A 118 0.67 4.25 1.79
C TYR A 118 2.05 4.73 1.35
N PHE A 119 2.35 6.00 1.57
CA PHE A 119 3.69 6.55 1.54
C PHE A 119 4.31 6.40 2.91
N ILE A 120 5.30 5.52 3.04
CA ILE A 120 6.09 5.35 4.25
C ILE A 120 7.11 6.48 4.27
N VAL A 121 6.92 7.42 5.19
CA VAL A 121 7.68 8.67 5.25
C VAL A 121 8.33 8.85 6.61
N PRO A 122 9.53 9.46 6.67
CA PRO A 122 10.14 9.89 7.91
C PRO A 122 9.23 10.77 8.78
N ALA A 123 9.36 10.65 10.10
CA ALA A 123 8.49 11.33 11.06
C ALA A 123 8.55 12.87 11.01
N ASP A 124 9.67 13.43 10.57
CA ASP A 124 9.89 14.87 10.38
C ASP A 124 9.12 15.46 9.20
N VAL A 125 8.93 14.69 8.12
CA VAL A 125 8.13 15.14 6.95
C VAL A 125 6.67 14.73 7.03
N TYR A 126 6.30 13.79 7.90
CA TYR A 126 4.96 13.22 8.02
C TYR A 126 3.85 14.27 8.13
N THR A 127 4.00 15.26 9.01
CA THR A 127 2.98 16.29 9.25
C THR A 127 2.67 17.08 7.98
N ASN A 128 3.69 17.43 7.20
CA ASN A 128 3.56 18.28 6.03
C ASN A 128 3.41 17.50 4.72
N PHE A 129 3.53 16.17 4.74
CA PHE A 129 3.36 15.33 3.55
C PHE A 129 1.96 15.50 2.96
N ARG A 130 1.88 15.76 1.65
CA ARG A 130 0.63 16.07 0.93
C ARG A 130 0.29 14.97 -0.06
N LEU A 131 -0.92 15.07 -0.63
CA LEU A 131 -1.37 14.23 -1.73
C LEU A 131 -0.36 14.28 -2.89
N GLN A 132 -0.04 13.12 -3.44
CA GLN A 132 0.94 12.99 -4.52
C GLN A 132 0.24 12.98 -5.88
N ASN A 133 0.86 13.66 -6.85
CA ASN A 133 0.37 13.70 -8.21
C ASN A 133 0.56 12.35 -8.91
N TYR A 134 -0.36 12.03 -9.81
CA TYR A 134 -0.14 10.97 -10.78
C TYR A 134 0.63 11.49 -11.98
N GLU A 135 1.51 10.67 -12.54
CA GLU A 135 2.31 11.00 -13.71
C GLU A 135 2.05 10.05 -14.87
N THR A 136 2.18 10.60 -16.07
CA THR A 136 2.30 9.83 -17.31
C THR A 136 3.67 9.14 -17.38
N GLU A 137 3.84 8.24 -18.36
CA GLU A 137 5.13 7.59 -18.61
C GLU A 137 6.24 8.61 -18.91
N ASP A 138 5.89 9.71 -19.59
CA ASP A 138 6.79 10.83 -19.89
C ASP A 138 7.14 11.72 -18.67
N GLY A 139 6.68 11.36 -17.46
CA GLY A 139 6.98 12.12 -16.23
C GLY A 139 6.24 13.44 -16.09
N LYS A 140 5.17 13.66 -16.88
CA LYS A 140 4.31 14.84 -16.74
C LYS A 140 3.17 14.53 -15.79
N VAL A 141 2.75 15.53 -15.01
CA VAL A 141 1.53 15.43 -14.19
C VAL A 141 0.35 15.07 -15.09
N ALA A 142 -0.30 13.95 -14.77
CA ALA A 142 -1.41 13.42 -15.53
C ALA A 142 -2.64 14.34 -15.39
N LYS A 143 -3.09 14.90 -16.50
CA LYS A 143 -4.33 15.70 -16.53
C LYS A 143 -5.58 14.83 -16.37
N ASN A 144 -5.52 13.60 -16.89
CA ASN A 144 -6.62 12.64 -16.87
C ASN A 144 -6.14 11.34 -16.20
N VAL A 145 -6.49 11.17 -14.92
CA VAL A 145 -6.20 9.94 -14.17
C VAL A 145 -7.28 8.91 -14.48
N PRO A 146 -6.94 7.65 -14.80
CA PRO A 146 -7.92 6.59 -15.05
C PRO A 146 -8.93 6.44 -13.90
N LYS A 147 -10.22 6.28 -14.23
CA LYS A 147 -11.31 6.05 -13.25
C LYS A 147 -11.03 4.85 -12.34
N ALA A 148 -10.42 3.81 -12.89
CA ALA A 148 -9.97 2.64 -12.14
C ALA A 148 -9.08 3.03 -10.94
N ILE A 149 -8.33 4.14 -11.02
CA ILE A 149 -7.52 4.65 -9.91
C ILE A 149 -8.35 5.59 -9.02
N THR A 150 -8.99 6.63 -9.59
CA THR A 150 -9.69 7.66 -8.80
C THR A 150 -10.81 7.08 -7.93
N ASP A 151 -11.49 6.06 -8.44
CA ASP A 151 -12.67 5.48 -7.80
C ASP A 151 -12.28 4.40 -6.78
N ARG A 152 -11.07 3.83 -6.90
CA ARG A 152 -10.66 2.63 -6.15
C ARG A 152 -9.45 2.83 -5.26
N ILE A 153 -8.75 3.97 -5.32
CA ILE A 153 -7.53 4.22 -4.56
C ILE A 153 -7.64 5.45 -3.66
N GLU A 154 -7.16 5.29 -2.43
CA GLU A 154 -6.87 6.38 -1.50
C GLU A 154 -5.36 6.47 -1.26
N GLN A 155 -4.88 7.67 -0.97
CA GLN A 155 -3.47 7.90 -0.67
C GLN A 155 -3.34 8.22 0.80
N TRP A 156 -2.37 7.60 1.46
CA TRP A 156 -2.15 7.72 2.89
C TRP A 156 -0.68 8.00 3.15
N ALA A 157 -0.35 8.79 4.16
CA ALA A 157 1.00 8.81 4.72
C ALA A 157 1.08 7.90 5.93
N LEU A 158 2.15 7.13 6.04
CA LEU A 158 2.50 6.31 7.18
C LEU A 158 3.74 6.90 7.83
N LYS A 159 3.62 7.26 9.11
CA LYS A 159 4.71 7.82 9.89
C LYS A 159 5.69 6.73 10.27
N PHE A 160 6.94 6.87 9.84
CA PHE A 160 8.01 5.95 10.16
C PHE A 160 9.11 6.67 10.91
N ASP A 161 9.42 6.20 12.12
CA ASP A 161 10.53 6.76 12.90
C ASP A 161 11.81 5.97 12.61
N LEU A 162 12.70 6.60 11.83
CA LEU A 162 14.02 6.08 11.53
C LEU A 162 14.95 6.04 12.75
N ARG A 163 14.60 6.69 13.88
CA ARG A 163 15.45 6.70 15.08
C ARG A 163 15.19 5.49 15.98
N THR A 164 13.96 4.98 16.01
CA THR A 164 13.69 3.65 16.59
C THR A 164 14.28 2.50 15.77
N ALA A 165 14.81 2.81 14.57
CA ALA A 165 15.39 1.82 13.68
C ALA A 165 16.84 1.43 13.98
N ALA A 166 17.53 2.26 14.75
CA ALA A 166 18.97 2.19 14.98
C ALA A 166 19.36 1.44 16.26
N ILE A 167 18.48 0.58 16.79
CA ILE A 167 18.71 -0.22 17.99
C ILE A 167 18.70 -1.71 17.63
#